data_AF-A0A3D9SSF7-F1
#
_entry.id   AF-A0A3D9SSF7-F1
#
_cell.length_a   1.000
_cell.length_b   1.000
_cell.length_c   1.000
_cell.angle_alpha   90.00
_cell.angle_beta   90.00
_cell.angle_gamma   90.00
#
_symmetry.space_group_name_H-M   'P 1'
#
loop_
_entity.id
_entity.type
_entity.pdbx_description
1 polymer ?
#
loop_
_entity_poly.entity_id
_entity_poly.type
_entity_poly.pdbx_seq_one_letter_code
_entity_poly.pdbx_strand_id
1 'polypeptide(L)' 'MQQATALPTWADRFLTELADHGYITRAARTAGISATVVIRQRRTDRAFAVAVARALAEAPVPSGAREITCR' A
#
# COMPACT_ATOMS: atom_id res chain seq x y z
N MET A 1 18.04 -14.95 10.61
CA MET A 1 16.78 -15.71 10.38
C MET A 1 15.86 -14.81 9.57
N GLN A 2 15.88 -14.94 8.25
CA GLN A 2 15.13 -14.11 7.31
C GLN A 2 13.66 -14.56 7.38
N GLN A 3 12.75 -13.69 7.78
CA GLN A 3 11.34 -14.04 7.84
C GLN A 3 10.82 -14.32 6.43
N ALA A 4 10.49 -15.58 6.16
CA ALA A 4 9.52 -15.95 5.14
C ALA A 4 8.15 -15.43 5.59
N THR A 5 7.93 -14.12 5.46
CA THR A 5 6.65 -13.48 5.79
C THR A 5 5.78 -13.62 4.55
N ALA A 6 4.86 -14.58 4.57
CA ALA A 6 3.71 -14.55 3.69
C ALA A 6 3.08 -13.16 3.86
N LEU A 7 3.09 -12.36 2.80
CA LEU A 7 2.40 -11.07 2.80
C LEU A 7 0.97 -11.33 3.32
N PRO A 8 0.46 -10.49 4.22
CA PRO A 8 -0.92 -10.64 4.67
C PRO A 8 -1.84 -10.73 3.45
N THR A 9 -2.88 -11.55 3.51
CA THR A 9 -3.79 -11.78 2.36
C THR A 9 -4.40 -10.49 1.81
N TRP A 10 -4.51 -9.45 2.64
CA TRP A 10 -4.95 -8.12 2.23
C TRP A 10 -3.87 -7.28 1.53
N ALA A 11 -2.58 -7.54 1.79
CA ALA A 11 -1.46 -6.76 1.25
C ALA A 11 -1.31 -6.96 -0.25
N ASP A 12 -1.53 -8.19 -0.73
CA ASP A 12 -1.54 -8.51 -2.16
C ASP A 12 -2.64 -7.75 -2.91
N ARG A 13 -3.89 -7.80 -2.40
CA ARG A 13 -5.00 -7.03 -2.97
C ARG A 13 -4.78 -5.52 -2.89
N PHE A 14 -4.21 -5.04 -1.79
CA PHE A 14 -3.86 -3.64 -1.60
C PHE A 14 -2.82 -3.19 -2.64
N LEU A 15 -1.76 -3.95 -2.84
CA LEU A 15 -0.70 -3.62 -3.79
C LEU A 15 -1.19 -3.68 -5.25
N THR A 16 -2.05 -4.65 -5.57
CA THR A 16 -2.68 -4.77 -6.89
C THR A 16 -3.54 -3.55 -7.21
N GLU A 17 -4.44 -3.17 -6.31
CA GLU A 17 -5.28 -1.98 -6.47
C GLU A 17 -4.47 -0.69 -6.51
N LEU A 18 -3.36 -0.64 -5.75
CA LEU A 18 -2.47 0.50 -5.73
C LEU A 18 -1.67 0.64 -7.03
N ALA A 19 -1.25 -0.47 -7.63
CA ALA A 19 -0.58 -0.49 -8.93
C ALA A 19 -1.55 -0.15 -10.08
N ASP A 20 -2.83 -0.51 -9.96
CA ASP A 20 -3.83 -0.22 -10.99
C ASP A 20 -4.28 1.25 -10.96
N HIS A 21 -4.54 1.79 -9.76
CA HIS A 21 -5.19 3.10 -9.60
C HIS A 21 -4.36 4.17 -8.90
N GLY A 22 -3.33 3.81 -8.12
CA GLY A 22 -2.48 4.76 -7.39
C GLY A 22 -3.10 5.36 -6.11
N TYR A 23 -4.27 4.90 -5.65
CA TYR A 23 -4.97 5.46 -4.49
C TYR A 23 -4.89 4.57 -3.24
N ILE A 24 -4.17 5.03 -2.20
CA ILE A 24 -4.03 4.30 -0.92
C ILE A 24 -5.38 4.13 -0.20
N THR A 25 -6.20 5.17 -0.13
CA THR A 25 -7.50 5.13 0.57
C THR A 25 -8.45 4.13 -0.09
N ARG A 26 -8.46 4.10 -1.43
CA ARG A 26 -9.26 3.15 -2.22
C ARG A 26 -8.74 1.73 -2.04
N ALA A 27 -7.44 1.52 -2.20
CA ALA A 27 -6.81 0.22 -2.02
C ALA A 27 -7.04 -0.34 -0.61
N ALA A 28 -6.97 0.51 0.42
CA ALA A 28 -7.26 0.11 1.80
C ALA A 28 -8.73 -0.33 1.97
N ARG A 29 -9.67 0.42 1.39
CA ARG A 29 -11.09 0.06 1.40
C ARG A 29 -11.37 -1.24 0.65
N THR A 30 -10.77 -1.44 -0.53
CA THR A 30 -10.90 -2.69 -1.30
C THR A 30 -10.31 -3.88 -0.54
N ALA A 31 -9.20 -3.65 0.17
CA ALA A 31 -8.57 -4.65 1.02
C ALA A 31 -9.29 -4.84 2.38
N GLY A 32 -10.33 -4.06 2.68
CA GLY A 32 -11.12 -4.16 3.91
C GLY A 32 -10.39 -3.68 5.16
N ILE A 33 -9.38 -2.82 5.01
CA ILE A 33 -8.54 -2.32 6.12
C ILE A 33 -8.55 -0.80 6.20
N SER A 34 -8.24 -0.28 7.38
CA SER A 34 -8.09 1.16 7.59
C SER A 34 -6.71 1.66 7.14
N ALA A 35 -6.64 2.90 6.64
CA ALA A 35 -5.37 3.55 6.28
C ALA A 35 -4.35 3.57 7.44
N THR A 36 -4.82 3.69 8.70
CA THR A 36 -3.98 3.58 9.89
C THR A 36 -3.22 2.26 9.98
N VAL A 37 -3.86 1.14 9.61
CA VAL A 37 -3.22 -0.19 9.60
C VAL A 37 -2.11 -0.22 8.55
N VAL A 38 -2.38 0.33 7.35
CA VAL A 38 -1.40 0.47 6.27
C VAL A 38 -0.21 1.31 6.71
N ILE A 39 -0.44 2.46 7.36
CA ILE A 39 0.62 3.36 7.84
C ILE A 39 1.47 2.67 8.91
N ARG A 40 0.83 1.97 9.86
CA ARG A 40 1.55 1.21 10.89
C ARG A 40 2.38 0.09 10.27
N GLN A 41 1.82 -0.66 9.31
CA GLN A 41 2.54 -1.71 8.60
C GLN A 41 3.73 -1.14 7.81
N ARG A 42 3.57 -0.01 7.11
CA ARG A 42 4.68 0.67 6.41
C ARG A 42 5.80 1.11 7.34
N ARG A 43 5.49 1.42 8.61
CA ARG A 43 6.51 1.79 9.61
C ARG A 43 7.21 0.57 10.20
N THR A 44 6.48 -0.51 10.45
CA THR A 44 7.02 -1.74 11.03
C THR A 44 7.76 -2.60 10.01
N ASP A 45 7.30 -2.60 8.75
CA ASP A 45 7.80 -3.48 7.70
C ASP A 45 8.35 -2.66 6.52
N ARG A 46 9.68 -2.66 6.40
CA ARG A 46 10.37 -1.95 5.30
C ARG A 46 10.09 -2.59 3.94
N ALA A 47 9.93 -3.91 3.86
CA ALA A 47 9.69 -4.59 2.59
C ALA A 47 8.34 -4.16 1.98
N PHE A 48 7.32 -4.03 2.82
CA PHE A 48 6.02 -3.49 2.46
C PHE A 48 6.12 -2.03 2.02
N ALA A 49 6.89 -1.20 2.72
CA ALA A 49 7.11 0.19 2.30
C ALA A 49 7.75 0.30 0.90
N VAL A 50 8.69 -0.60 0.57
CA VAL A 50 9.30 -0.69 -0.76
C VAL A 50 8.30 -1.18 -1.80
N ALA A 51 7.50 -2.20 -1.49
CA ALA A 51 6.45 -2.71 -2.38
C ALA A 51 5.40 -1.65 -2.71
N VAL A 52 4.99 -0.85 -1.72
CA VAL A 52 4.07 0.30 -1.90
C VAL A 52 4.67 1.35 -2.84
N ALA A 53 5.95 1.71 -2.64
CA ALA A 53 6.62 2.67 -3.50
C ALA A 53 6.76 2.17 -4.95
N ARG A 54 7.02 0.86 -5.11
CA ARG A 54 7.08 0.22 -6.43
C ARG A 54 5.71 0.21 -7.11
N ALA A 55 4.66 -0.21 -6.42
CA ALA A 55 3.29 -0.20 -6.96
C ALA A 55 2.87 1.21 -7.40
N LEU A 56 3.21 2.25 -6.62
CA LEU A 56 2.96 3.64 -6.99
C LEU A 56 3.74 4.09 -8.24
N ALA A 57 4.92 3.52 -8.49
CA ALA A 57 5.72 3.82 -9.68
C ALA A 57 5.22 3.07 -10.93
N GLU A 58 4.60 1.90 -10.76
CA GLU A 58 4.03 1.11 -11.86
C GLU A 58 2.67 1.65 -12.33
N ALA A 59 1.95 2.41 -11.49
CA ALA A 59 0.67 2.99 -11.86
C ALA A 59 0.82 4.01 -13.03
N PRO A 60 -0.05 3.95 -14.07
CA PRO A 60 0.10 4.71 -15.33
C PRO A 60 -0.17 6.24 -15.24
N VAL A 61 0.19 6.90 -14.13
CA VAL A 61 0.10 8.35 -13.71
C VAL A 61 -1.12 8.72 -12.83
N PRO A 62 -1.02 9.60 -11.78
CA PRO A 62 -0.19 10.81 -11.76
C PRO A 62 0.77 11.03 -10.59
N SER A 63 1.89 11.68 -10.94
CA SER A 63 2.81 12.49 -10.13
C SER A 63 2.14 13.66 -9.35
N GLY A 64 0.92 13.49 -8.83
CA GLY A 64 0.15 14.61 -8.26
C GLY A 64 -0.75 14.30 -7.07
N ALA A 65 -1.11 13.04 -6.79
CA ALA A 65 -2.06 12.73 -5.71
C ALA A 65 -1.38 12.66 -4.33
N ARG A 66 -0.92 13.84 -3.88
CA ARG A 66 -0.68 14.20 -2.49
C ARG A 66 -2.00 14.15 -1.70
N GLU A 67 -2.59 12.98 -1.50
CA GLU A 67 -3.59 12.79 -0.45
C GLU A 67 -2.80 12.34 0.80
N ILE A 68 -1.99 13.21 1.41
CA ILE A 68 -2.38 14.17 2.44
C ILE A 68 -3.59 13.67 3.22
N THR A 69 -3.25 12.85 4.21
CA THR A 69 -3.72 12.98 5.59
C THR A 69 -5.18 12.63 5.82
N CYS A 70 -5.40 11.41 6.33
CA CYS A 70 -6.43 11.27 7.37
C CYS A 70 -6.10 12.31 8.46
N ARG A 71 -6.88 13.41 8.48
CA ARG A 71 -6.91 14.37 9.58
C ARG A 71 -7.60 13.74 10.77
#